data_AF-A0A7J9H239-F1
#
_entry.id   AF-A0A7J9H239-F1
#
_cell.length_a   1.000
_cell.length_b   1.000
_cell.length_c   1.000
_cell.angle_alpha   90.00
_cell.angle_beta   90.00
_cell.angle_gamma   90.00
#
_symmetry.space_group_name_H-M   'P 1'
#
loop_
_entity.id
_entity.type
_entity.pdbx_description
1 polymer ?
#
loop_
_entity_poly.entity_id
_entity_poly.type
_entity_poly.pdbx_seq_one_letter_code
_entity_poly.pdbx_strand_id
1 'polypeptide(L)'
;MLFDLSFLFFFSKYVLSKATQSVGLLSYTFLRRTGQDDVVVPMIDFDISGHWAEPIIYSTHDDWSSNLKTILEWSPFSLKEDLLLQFDDIGPHGTKIIIYNLWLNDEGIYELAFDDDDEDIRLRDEALREATTKVLKKTVELQSHISYRLRYSLRAYASMLYLRKFNNFQIILRGKPVQQFNIADELQYPKVVTYKPQVAAGSKECLVETTIGFIKETPTNVSGFNVYHKNRLIRSFWKVKSDGSVIGNGVVGVLEADFIEPAHDKQDFERSSLFVRLENRLKQMVHEYWSVPYHNLLLDCHSIFIVQNCSSGFSIRGKR
;
A
#
# COMPACT_ATOMS: atom_id res chain seq x y z
N MET A 1 -18.72 18.98 1.59
CA MET A 1 -17.72 17.94 1.88
C MET A 1 -16.37 18.65 1.97
N LEU A 2 -15.93 18.98 3.18
CA LEU A 2 -14.71 19.77 3.39
C LEU A 2 -13.58 18.80 3.74
N PHE A 3 -12.53 18.80 2.93
CA PHE A 3 -11.28 18.09 3.23
C PHE A 3 -10.54 18.88 4.31
N ASP A 4 -10.77 18.62 5.59
CA ASP A 4 -10.11 19.35 6.69
C ASP A 4 -8.70 18.82 7.06
N LEU A 5 -8.15 17.94 6.23
CA LEU A 5 -6.89 17.26 6.48
C LEU A 5 -5.76 18.23 6.78
N SER A 6 -5.04 17.98 7.87
CA SER A 6 -3.95 18.83 8.34
C SER A 6 -2.74 18.00 8.71
N PHE A 7 -1.55 18.52 8.41
CA PHE A 7 -0.26 17.90 8.64
C PHE A 7 0.59 18.78 9.56
N LEU A 8 1.11 18.20 10.63
CA LEU A 8 2.10 18.82 11.50
C LEU A 8 3.40 18.04 11.39
N PHE A 9 4.45 18.73 10.98
CA PHE A 9 5.77 18.17 10.71
C PHE A 9 6.73 18.56 11.82
N PHE A 10 7.51 17.60 12.29
CA PHE A 10 8.62 17.80 13.21
C PHE A 10 9.87 17.26 12.57
N PHE A 11 10.92 18.08 12.49
CA PHE A 11 12.21 17.69 11.95
C PHE A 11 13.28 17.87 13.03
N SER A 12 14.09 16.85 13.24
CA SER A 12 15.27 16.91 14.10
C SER A 12 16.51 16.67 13.24
N LYS A 13 17.53 17.51 13.38
CA LYS A 13 18.76 17.40 12.60
C LYS A 13 19.98 17.75 13.44
N TYR A 14 20.92 16.81 13.51
CA TYR A 14 22.25 16.99 14.07
C TYR A 14 23.33 16.95 12.98
N VAL A 15 24.06 18.04 12.78
CA VAL A 15 25.17 18.14 11.81
C VAL A 15 26.30 18.97 12.40
N LEU A 16 27.53 18.42 12.41
CA LEU A 16 28.77 19.15 12.77
C LEU A 16 28.65 19.95 14.09
N SER A 17 28.14 19.29 15.13
CA SER A 17 27.90 19.88 16.47
C SER A 17 26.81 20.96 16.54
N LYS A 18 26.02 21.13 15.47
CA LYS A 18 24.81 21.93 15.47
C LYS A 18 23.59 21.02 15.49
N ALA A 19 22.70 21.26 16.44
CA ALA A 19 21.46 20.53 16.63
C ALA A 19 20.29 21.50 16.39
N THR A 20 19.41 21.17 15.44
CA THR A 20 18.25 22.01 15.11
C THR A 20 16.97 21.20 15.12
N GLN A 21 15.90 21.83 15.58
CA GLN A 21 14.55 21.27 15.58
C GLN A 21 13.59 22.23 14.88
N SER A 22 12.75 21.71 14.00
CA SER A 22 11.83 22.52 13.19
C SER A 22 10.42 21.98 13.30
N VAL A 23 9.43 22.87 13.40
CA VAL A 23 8.00 22.53 13.34
C VAL A 23 7.36 23.26 12.18
N GLY A 24 6.64 22.53 11.33
CA GLY A 24 5.89 23.10 10.22
C GLY A 24 4.42 22.66 10.24
N LEU A 25 3.50 23.55 9.91
CA LEU A 25 2.07 23.26 9.85
C LEU A 25 1.53 23.48 8.43
N LEU A 26 0.95 22.43 7.85
CA LEU A 26 0.13 22.52 6.64
C LEU A 26 -1.31 22.16 7.02
N SER A 27 -2.14 23.15 7.28
CA SER A 27 -3.53 22.95 7.69
C SER A 27 -4.51 23.56 6.69
N TYR A 28 -5.33 22.72 6.06
CA TYR A 28 -6.40 23.19 5.19
C TYR A 28 -7.42 24.04 5.95
N THR A 29 -7.76 23.63 7.18
CA THR A 29 -8.70 24.34 8.03
C THR A 29 -8.22 25.76 8.36
N PHE A 30 -6.93 25.93 8.68
CA PHE A 30 -6.30 27.25 8.85
C PHE A 30 -6.43 28.11 7.61
N LEU A 31 -5.99 27.60 6.45
CA LEU A 31 -6.00 28.35 5.19
C LEU A 31 -7.42 28.80 4.81
N ARG A 32 -8.41 27.91 4.94
CA ARG A 32 -9.81 28.21 4.60
C ARG A 32 -10.47 29.17 5.57
N ARG A 33 -10.28 28.98 6.88
CA ARG A 33 -10.96 29.84 7.88
C ARG A 33 -10.37 31.24 7.96
N THR A 34 -9.09 31.38 7.63
CA THR A 34 -8.44 32.70 7.55
C THR A 34 -8.52 33.33 6.15
N GLY A 35 -9.10 32.63 5.17
CA GLY A 35 -9.31 33.16 3.83
C GLY A 35 -8.03 33.40 3.04
N GLN A 36 -7.01 32.55 3.22
CA GLN A 36 -5.75 32.67 2.48
C GLN A 36 -5.97 32.32 1.00
N ASP A 37 -5.49 33.20 0.12
CA ASP A 37 -5.50 32.97 -1.33
C ASP A 37 -4.32 32.07 -1.77
N ASP A 38 -3.20 32.13 -1.05
CA ASP A 38 -2.00 31.33 -1.29
C ASP A 38 -1.78 30.27 -0.21
N VAL A 39 -1.01 29.22 -0.54
CA VAL A 39 -0.63 28.18 0.43
C VAL A 39 0.47 28.72 1.35
N VAL A 40 0.07 29.10 2.56
CA VAL A 40 0.98 29.53 3.64
C VAL A 40 1.27 28.38 4.59
N VAL A 41 2.54 28.15 4.90
CA VAL A 41 3.00 27.10 5.83
C VAL A 41 3.75 27.76 6.99
N PRO A 42 3.09 27.99 8.14
CA PRO A 42 3.77 28.46 9.34
C PRO A 42 4.89 27.50 9.74
N MET A 43 6.08 28.04 9.96
CA MET A 43 7.27 27.27 10.34
C MET A 43 8.03 28.00 11.44
N ILE A 44 8.51 27.22 12.41
CA ILE A 44 9.37 27.69 13.49
C ILE A 44 10.56 26.75 13.62
N ASP A 45 11.71 27.34 13.93
CA ASP A 45 12.97 26.63 14.07
C ASP A 45 13.60 26.96 15.43
N PHE A 46 14.26 25.96 16.01
CA PHE A 46 14.96 26.00 17.28
C PHE A 46 16.40 25.54 17.10
N ASP A 47 17.34 26.27 17.71
CA ASP A 47 18.69 25.81 17.98
C ASP A 47 18.68 25.12 19.35
N ILE A 48 19.05 23.84 19.37
CA ILE A 48 19.13 23.01 20.56
C ILE A 48 20.57 22.58 20.85
N SER A 49 21.56 23.30 20.29
CA SER A 49 22.99 23.04 20.53
C SER A 49 23.43 23.49 21.94
N GLY A 50 22.65 24.39 22.56
CA GLY A 50 22.88 24.91 23.91
C GLY A 50 22.18 24.10 25.01
N HIS A 51 22.06 24.70 26.19
CA HIS A 51 21.37 24.07 27.35
C HIS A 51 19.84 24.13 27.24
N TRP A 52 19.31 25.03 26.40
CA TRP A 52 17.89 25.27 26.19
C TRP A 52 17.60 25.52 24.71
N ALA A 53 16.36 25.25 24.29
CA ALA A 53 15.91 25.49 22.93
C ALA A 53 15.73 27.00 22.67
N GLU A 54 16.58 27.56 21.80
CA GLU A 54 16.56 28.98 21.42
C GLU A 54 15.91 29.15 20.04
N PRO A 55 15.02 30.13 19.84
CA PRO A 55 14.38 30.36 18.55
C PRO A 55 15.41 30.80 17.49
N ILE A 56 15.37 30.20 16.30
CA ILE A 56 16.11 30.67 15.14
C ILE A 56 15.23 31.66 14.37
N ILE A 57 15.67 32.91 14.32
CA ILE A 57 14.92 34.00 13.68
C ILE A 57 15.52 34.28 12.30
N TYR A 58 14.77 33.98 11.24
CA TYR A 58 15.18 34.25 9.85
C TYR A 58 14.77 35.64 9.36
N SER A 59 13.58 36.08 9.75
CA SER A 59 13.04 37.41 9.43
C SER A 59 13.01 38.28 10.69
N THR A 60 11.84 38.42 11.32
CA THR A 60 11.65 39.20 12.54
C THR A 60 11.18 38.31 13.68
N HIS A 61 11.37 38.79 14.92
CA HIS A 61 10.86 38.10 16.11
C HIS A 61 9.32 38.02 16.11
N ASP A 62 8.65 39.02 15.55
CA ASP A 62 7.19 39.07 15.44
C ASP A 62 6.68 38.00 14.48
N ASP A 63 7.35 37.79 13.33
CA ASP A 63 6.99 36.74 12.38
C ASP A 63 7.12 35.34 13.01
N TRP A 64 8.22 35.10 13.72
CA TRP A 64 8.45 33.85 14.43
C TRP A 64 7.37 33.62 15.51
N SER A 65 7.05 34.66 16.28
CA SER A 65 6.00 34.60 17.32
C SER A 65 4.61 34.37 16.73
N SER A 66 4.32 34.99 15.59
CA SER A 66 3.06 34.80 14.85
C SER A 66 2.94 33.38 14.29
N ASN A 67 4.02 32.82 13.74
CA ASN A 67 4.04 31.43 13.29
C ASN A 67 3.82 30.46 14.44
N LEU A 68 4.51 30.66 15.57
CA LEU A 68 4.28 29.84 16.77
C LEU A 68 2.83 29.92 17.23
N LYS A 69 2.28 31.14 17.34
CA LYS A 69 0.88 31.34 17.73
C LYS A 69 -0.09 30.61 16.78
N THR A 70 0.15 30.70 15.48
CA THR A 70 -0.66 30.02 14.46
C THR A 70 -0.57 28.50 14.63
N ILE A 71 0.61 27.95 14.87
CA ILE A 71 0.79 26.51 15.12
C ILE A 71 0.03 26.10 16.39
N LEU A 72 0.13 26.85 17.48
CA LEU A 72 -0.56 26.54 18.74
C LEU A 72 -2.09 26.65 18.64
N GLU A 73 -2.59 27.57 17.82
CA GLU A 73 -4.02 27.77 17.62
C GLU A 73 -4.66 26.69 16.73
N TRP A 74 -3.93 26.25 15.70
CA TRP A 74 -4.49 25.39 14.65
C TRP A 74 -4.02 23.93 14.70
N SER A 75 -3.01 23.61 15.52
CA SER A 75 -2.56 22.23 15.74
C SER A 75 -3.26 21.55 16.93
N PRO A 76 -3.10 20.23 17.11
CA PRO A 76 -3.59 19.51 18.29
C PRO A 76 -2.92 19.91 19.62
N PHE A 77 -1.88 20.75 19.58
CA PHE A 77 -1.09 21.14 20.74
C PHE A 77 -1.26 22.64 21.00
N SER A 78 -1.86 22.98 22.14
CA SER A 78 -2.14 24.38 22.50
C SER A 78 -1.01 25.04 23.28
N LEU A 79 -0.03 24.26 23.77
CA LEU A 79 1.12 24.74 24.53
C LEU A 79 2.44 24.47 23.79
N LYS A 80 3.40 25.37 23.96
CA LYS A 80 4.73 25.23 23.36
C LYS A 80 5.46 24.01 23.92
N GLU A 81 5.28 23.74 25.20
CA GLU A 81 5.86 22.60 25.90
C GLU A 81 5.39 21.28 25.28
N ASP A 82 4.09 21.17 24.95
CA ASP A 82 3.53 19.97 24.33
C ASP A 82 4.07 19.72 22.91
N LEU A 83 4.37 20.80 22.15
CA LEU A 83 5.06 20.70 20.87
C LEU A 83 6.49 20.19 21.05
N LEU A 84 7.21 20.72 22.03
CA LEU A 84 8.60 20.33 22.28
C LEU A 84 8.72 18.86 22.70
N LEU A 85 7.76 18.35 23.48
CA LEU A 85 7.68 16.94 23.85
C LEU A 85 7.57 15.99 22.64
N GLN A 86 7.12 16.49 21.47
CA GLN A 86 7.04 15.65 20.27
C GLN A 86 8.40 15.35 19.64
N PHE A 87 9.48 16.00 20.07
CA PHE A 87 10.83 15.70 19.59
C PHE A 87 11.53 14.57 20.35
N ASP A 88 11.06 14.22 21.55
CA ASP A 88 11.71 13.26 22.45
C ASP A 88 11.85 11.86 21.83
N ASP A 89 10.90 11.45 21.00
CA ASP A 89 10.87 10.13 20.34
C ASP A 89 11.53 10.10 18.95
N ILE A 90 12.00 11.24 18.43
CA ILE A 90 12.65 11.33 17.10
C ILE A 90 14.15 11.02 17.18
N GLY A 91 14.79 11.40 18.29
CA GLY A 91 16.24 11.31 18.45
C GLY A 91 17.01 12.44 17.72
N PRO A 92 18.33 12.27 17.49
CA PRO A 92 19.20 13.35 17.00
C PRO A 92 19.01 13.69 15.52
N HIS A 93 18.47 12.76 14.73
CA HIS A 93 18.16 13.00 13.32
C HIS A 93 16.95 12.19 12.91
N GLY A 94 15.89 12.86 12.45
CA GLY A 94 14.66 12.18 12.05
C GLY A 94 13.52 13.13 11.74
N THR A 95 12.37 12.54 11.43
CA THR A 95 11.16 13.27 11.08
C THR A 95 9.95 12.56 11.65
N LYS A 96 9.02 13.33 12.22
CA LYS A 96 7.73 12.86 12.71
C LYS A 96 6.64 13.68 12.02
N ILE A 97 5.62 12.99 11.52
CA ILE A 97 4.49 13.60 10.83
C ILE A 97 3.23 13.19 11.57
N ILE A 98 2.47 14.16 12.03
CA ILE A 98 1.16 13.96 12.64
C ILE A 98 0.11 14.43 11.66
N ILE A 99 -0.76 13.52 11.25
CA ILE A 99 -1.89 13.81 10.37
C ILE A 99 -3.16 13.76 11.23
N TYR A 100 -3.96 14.80 11.18
CA TYR A 100 -5.20 14.93 11.94
C TYR A 100 -6.30 15.56 11.10
N ASN A 101 -7.52 15.61 11.65
CA ASN A 101 -8.76 15.87 10.89
C ASN A 101 -8.89 14.88 9.72
N LEU A 102 -8.75 13.60 10.04
CA LEU A 102 -8.87 12.53 9.06
C LEU A 102 -10.26 12.53 8.42
N TRP A 103 -10.33 12.01 7.19
CA TRP A 103 -11.56 12.00 6.41
C TRP A 103 -12.68 11.20 7.12
N LEU A 104 -13.86 11.80 7.14
CA LEU A 104 -15.10 11.26 7.66
C LEU A 104 -16.12 11.20 6.51
N ASN A 105 -16.88 10.12 6.43
CA ASN A 105 -18.02 10.05 5.52
C ASN A 105 -19.19 10.92 6.05
N ASP A 106 -20.29 10.97 5.29
CA ASP A 106 -21.47 11.77 5.63
C ASP A 106 -22.15 11.34 6.96
N GLU A 107 -21.85 10.15 7.46
CA GLU A 107 -22.32 9.61 8.75
C GLU A 107 -21.38 9.93 9.92
N GLY A 108 -20.28 10.64 9.67
CA GLY A 108 -19.25 10.93 10.68
C GLY A 108 -18.39 9.72 11.04
N ILE A 109 -18.25 8.76 10.13
CA ILE A 109 -17.45 7.55 10.31
C ILE A 109 -16.14 7.68 9.53
N TYR A 110 -15.01 7.40 10.18
CA TYR A 110 -13.71 7.37 9.52
C TYR A 110 -13.64 6.27 8.46
N GLU A 111 -13.03 6.54 7.31
CA GLU A 111 -12.71 5.52 6.30
C GLU A 111 -11.81 4.40 6.88
N LEU A 112 -10.88 4.80 7.74
CA LEU A 112 -9.96 3.92 8.44
C LEU A 112 -10.55 3.45 9.77
N ALA A 113 -10.51 2.14 10.00
CA ALA A 113 -10.82 1.52 11.28
C ALA A 113 -9.53 1.31 12.09
N PHE A 114 -9.50 1.91 13.27
CA PHE A 114 -8.38 1.82 14.22
C PHE A 114 -8.65 0.85 15.38
N ASP A 115 -9.91 0.45 15.56
CA ASP A 115 -10.39 -0.32 16.72
C ASP A 115 -10.75 -1.78 16.37
N ASP A 116 -10.78 -2.13 15.07
CA ASP A 116 -11.14 -3.48 14.62
C ASP A 116 -10.01 -4.51 14.86
N ASP A 117 -8.77 -4.05 14.94
CA ASP A 117 -7.57 -4.87 15.15
C ASP A 117 -6.48 -4.04 15.83
N ASP A 118 -6.04 -4.46 17.02
CA ASP A 118 -5.05 -3.71 17.80
C ASP A 118 -3.69 -3.60 17.12
N GLU A 119 -3.39 -4.48 16.17
CA GLU A 119 -2.14 -4.52 15.43
C GLU A 119 -2.26 -3.92 14.02
N ASP A 120 -3.43 -3.48 13.57
CA ASP A 120 -3.62 -3.07 12.18
C ASP A 120 -4.36 -1.74 12.04
N ILE A 121 -4.33 -1.19 10.84
CA ILE A 121 -5.23 -0.11 10.42
C ILE A 121 -5.93 -0.63 9.18
N ARG A 122 -7.25 -0.77 9.25
CA ARG A 122 -8.03 -1.42 8.19
C ARG A 122 -8.91 -0.42 7.46
N LEU A 123 -9.13 -0.66 6.18
CA LEU A 123 -10.18 0.04 5.45
C LEU A 123 -11.55 -0.54 5.84
N ARG A 124 -12.53 0.32 6.06
CA ARG A 124 -13.91 -0.13 6.29
C ARG A 124 -14.52 -0.63 4.99
N ASP A 125 -15.12 -1.81 5.03
CA ASP A 125 -15.86 -2.37 3.89
C ASP A 125 -17.36 -2.09 4.06
N GLU A 126 -17.84 -1.01 3.44
CA GLU A 126 -19.26 -0.60 3.50
C GLU A 126 -20.18 -1.66 2.88
N ALA A 127 -19.73 -2.36 1.83
CA ALA A 127 -20.49 -3.40 1.14
C ALA A 127 -20.79 -4.63 2.03
N LEU A 128 -20.05 -4.78 3.14
CA LEU A 128 -20.20 -5.91 4.06
C LEU A 128 -21.23 -5.68 5.17
N ARG A 129 -21.58 -4.42 5.46
CA ARG A 129 -22.49 -4.08 6.57
C ARG A 129 -23.93 -4.56 6.32
N GLU A 130 -24.27 -4.84 5.06
CA GLU A 130 -25.62 -5.26 4.63
C GLU A 130 -25.76 -6.78 4.40
N ALA A 131 -24.73 -7.57 4.72
CA ALA A 131 -24.66 -8.99 4.35
C ALA A 131 -25.44 -9.94 5.30
N THR A 132 -26.31 -10.78 4.74
CA THR A 132 -27.07 -11.84 5.46
C THR A 132 -26.24 -13.10 5.78
N THR A 133 -26.71 -13.96 6.69
CA THR A 133 -25.96 -15.09 7.30
C THR A 133 -25.36 -16.13 6.33
N LYS A 134 -25.91 -16.30 5.11
CA LYS A 134 -25.32 -17.17 4.06
C LYS A 134 -24.16 -16.50 3.30
N VAL A 135 -24.14 -15.17 3.25
CA VAL A 135 -23.06 -14.37 2.67
C VAL A 135 -21.81 -14.48 3.57
N LEU A 136 -22.01 -14.59 4.88
CA LEU A 136 -20.94 -14.64 5.89
C LEU A 136 -19.85 -15.70 5.63
N LYS A 137 -20.20 -16.94 5.22
CA LYS A 137 -19.18 -17.99 4.93
C LYS A 137 -18.34 -17.66 3.69
N LYS A 138 -18.98 -17.21 2.61
CA LYS A 138 -18.30 -16.76 1.38
C LYS A 138 -17.46 -15.51 1.62
N THR A 139 -17.92 -14.65 2.52
CA THR A 139 -17.23 -13.44 2.95
C THR A 139 -15.97 -13.75 3.75
N VAL A 140 -15.99 -14.72 4.67
CA VAL A 140 -14.80 -15.13 5.43
C VAL A 140 -13.74 -15.74 4.52
N GLU A 141 -14.13 -16.56 3.55
CA GLU A 141 -13.22 -17.08 2.51
C GLU A 141 -12.61 -15.91 1.70
N LEU A 142 -13.43 -14.96 1.24
CA LEU A 142 -12.98 -13.77 0.52
C LEU A 142 -11.98 -12.93 1.34
N GLN A 143 -12.27 -12.73 2.63
CA GLN A 143 -11.46 -11.95 3.56
C GLN A 143 -10.11 -12.59 3.88
N SER A 144 -10.04 -13.92 3.84
CA SER A 144 -8.79 -14.65 4.06
C SER A 144 -7.81 -14.48 2.89
N HIS A 145 -8.31 -14.15 1.70
CA HIS A 145 -7.49 -14.07 0.49
C HIS A 145 -6.51 -12.93 0.51
N ILE A 146 -5.31 -13.21 0.00
CA ILE A 146 -4.23 -12.23 -0.02
C ILE A 146 -4.60 -10.94 -0.78
N SER A 147 -5.34 -11.04 -1.89
CA SER A 147 -5.76 -9.88 -2.68
C SER A 147 -6.73 -8.97 -1.93
N TYR A 148 -7.63 -9.55 -1.14
CA TYR A 148 -8.49 -8.80 -0.22
C TYR A 148 -7.65 -8.19 0.91
N ARG A 149 -6.81 -8.99 1.59
CA ARG A 149 -5.97 -8.51 2.69
C ARG A 149 -5.10 -7.33 2.27
N LEU A 150 -4.48 -7.39 1.10
CA LEU A 150 -3.66 -6.28 0.57
C LEU A 150 -4.46 -5.01 0.28
N ARG A 151 -5.75 -5.14 0.01
CA ARG A 151 -6.64 -3.99 -0.20
C ARG A 151 -7.12 -3.42 1.13
N TYR A 152 -7.45 -4.26 2.12
CA TYR A 152 -8.16 -3.81 3.33
C TYR A 152 -7.30 -3.75 4.60
N SER A 153 -6.11 -4.33 4.62
CA SER A 153 -5.18 -4.33 5.77
C SER A 153 -3.92 -3.56 5.42
N LEU A 154 -3.64 -2.48 6.15
CA LEU A 154 -2.41 -1.72 5.99
C LEU A 154 -1.19 -2.59 6.33
N ARG A 155 -1.27 -3.44 7.35
CA ARG A 155 -0.21 -4.39 7.70
C ARG A 155 0.13 -5.32 6.54
N ALA A 156 -0.88 -5.89 5.89
CA ALA A 156 -0.68 -6.77 4.74
C ALA A 156 -0.14 -5.99 3.54
N TYR A 157 -0.66 -4.80 3.25
CA TYR A 157 -0.14 -3.95 2.18
C TYR A 157 1.33 -3.58 2.40
N ALA A 158 1.66 -3.14 3.63
CA ALA A 158 3.01 -2.76 4.01
C ALA A 158 4.00 -3.94 3.96
N SER A 159 3.55 -5.17 4.25
CA SER A 159 4.42 -6.34 4.18
C SER A 159 4.84 -6.71 2.76
N MET A 160 4.01 -6.43 1.75
CA MET A 160 4.30 -6.72 0.35
C MET A 160 4.80 -5.49 -0.43
N LEU A 161 4.87 -4.33 0.23
CA LEU A 161 5.17 -3.03 -0.37
C LEU A 161 6.51 -3.01 -1.11
N TYR A 162 7.47 -3.77 -0.61
CA TYR A 162 8.82 -3.85 -1.14
C TYR A 162 9.17 -5.27 -1.55
N LEU A 163 9.76 -5.43 -2.73
CA LEU A 163 10.09 -6.73 -3.29
C LEU A 163 11.23 -7.42 -2.51
N ARG A 164 12.28 -6.66 -2.21
CA ARG A 164 13.51 -7.10 -1.53
C ARG A 164 13.51 -6.59 -0.09
N LYS A 165 14.08 -7.38 0.82
CA LYS A 165 14.23 -6.99 2.22
C LYS A 165 15.29 -5.91 2.37
N PHE A 166 15.01 -4.93 3.23
CA PHE A 166 16.00 -3.95 3.64
C PHE A 166 16.74 -4.44 4.89
N ASN A 167 18.05 -4.25 4.93
CA ASN A 167 18.86 -4.63 6.09
C ASN A 167 18.80 -3.58 7.21
N ASN A 168 18.55 -2.31 6.86
CA ASN A 168 18.63 -1.17 7.78
C ASN A 168 17.31 -0.39 7.86
N PHE A 169 16.18 -1.02 7.49
CA PHE A 169 14.87 -0.39 7.50
C PHE A 169 13.82 -1.38 7.96
N GLN A 170 12.93 -0.92 8.83
CA GLN A 170 11.84 -1.70 9.39
C GLN A 170 10.59 -0.85 9.45
N ILE A 171 9.45 -1.46 9.13
CA ILE A 171 8.13 -0.85 9.30
C ILE A 171 7.55 -1.38 10.61
N ILE A 172 7.15 -0.48 11.50
CA ILE A 172 6.44 -0.81 12.73
C ILE A 172 5.07 -0.16 12.61
N LEU A 173 4.02 -0.98 12.75
CA LEU A 173 2.63 -0.51 12.75
C LEU A 173 2.03 -0.84 14.11
N ARG A 174 1.36 0.11 14.76
CA ARG A 174 0.71 -0.08 16.07
C ARG A 174 1.65 -0.73 17.10
N GLY A 175 2.92 -0.30 17.12
CA GLY A 175 3.95 -0.83 18.03
C GLY A 175 4.50 -2.22 17.68
N LYS A 176 4.00 -2.90 16.63
CA LYS A 176 4.47 -4.22 16.21
C LYS A 176 5.15 -4.22 14.83
N PRO A 177 6.36 -4.78 14.72
CA PRO A 177 7.04 -5.00 13.46
C PRO A 177 6.16 -5.63 12.38
N VAL A 178 6.15 -5.05 11.18
CA VAL A 178 5.53 -5.66 10.01
C VAL A 178 6.51 -6.66 9.42
N GLN A 179 6.14 -7.95 9.43
CA GLN A 179 6.93 -8.99 8.80
C GLN A 179 6.75 -8.91 7.28
N GLN A 180 7.84 -8.72 6.55
CA GLN A 180 7.81 -8.64 5.10
C GLN A 180 7.38 -9.96 4.48
N PHE A 181 6.49 -9.87 3.49
CA PHE A 181 5.90 -10.97 2.77
C PHE A 181 6.29 -10.89 1.29
N ASN A 182 6.82 -11.99 0.76
CA ASN A 182 7.17 -12.11 -0.66
C ASN A 182 6.24 -13.12 -1.32
N ILE A 183 5.37 -12.63 -2.20
CA ILE A 183 4.39 -13.48 -2.88
C ILE A 183 5.04 -14.53 -3.81
N ALA A 184 6.26 -14.28 -4.28
CA ALA A 184 6.99 -15.26 -5.09
C ALA A 184 7.29 -16.56 -4.33
N ASP A 185 7.44 -16.49 -3.00
CA ASP A 185 7.70 -17.64 -2.13
C ASP A 185 6.43 -18.49 -1.90
N GLU A 186 5.26 -17.93 -2.20
CA GLU A 186 3.97 -18.62 -2.13
C GLU A 186 3.52 -19.25 -3.45
N LEU A 187 4.34 -19.15 -4.50
CA LEU A 187 4.03 -19.74 -5.80
C LEU A 187 4.37 -21.24 -5.82
N GLN A 188 3.38 -22.05 -6.17
CA GLN A 188 3.56 -23.44 -6.60
C GLN A 188 3.97 -23.49 -8.07
N TYR A 189 4.85 -24.44 -8.40
CA TYR A 189 5.38 -24.66 -9.75
C TYR A 189 5.94 -23.36 -10.38
N PRO A 190 6.81 -22.60 -9.68
CA PRO A 190 7.31 -21.34 -10.18
C PRO A 190 8.17 -21.56 -11.42
N LYS A 191 7.99 -20.68 -12.42
CA LYS A 191 8.83 -20.60 -13.62
C LYS A 191 9.33 -19.17 -13.77
N VAL A 192 10.61 -19.02 -14.10
CA VAL A 192 11.18 -17.72 -14.44
C VAL A 192 11.13 -17.54 -15.95
N VAL A 193 10.54 -16.43 -16.40
CA VAL A 193 10.44 -16.04 -17.80
C VAL A 193 11.17 -14.71 -17.97
N THR A 194 12.06 -14.65 -18.96
CA THR A 194 12.78 -13.43 -19.28
C THR A 194 12.06 -12.63 -20.36
N TYR A 195 12.10 -11.31 -20.22
CA TYR A 195 11.59 -10.35 -21.20
C TYR A 195 12.64 -9.27 -21.45
N LYS A 196 12.89 -8.97 -22.72
CA LYS A 196 13.74 -7.85 -23.14
C LYS A 196 12.84 -6.75 -23.73
N PRO A 197 12.57 -5.66 -22.99
CA PRO A 197 11.79 -4.54 -23.52
C PRO A 197 12.52 -3.86 -24.68
N GLN A 198 11.78 -3.53 -25.72
CA GLN A 198 12.28 -2.72 -26.83
C GLN A 198 12.20 -1.24 -26.46
N VAL A 199 13.22 -0.75 -25.77
CA VAL A 199 13.38 0.65 -25.37
C VAL A 199 14.06 1.44 -26.52
N ALA A 200 13.92 2.77 -26.52
CA ALA A 200 14.44 3.64 -27.59
C ALA A 200 15.96 3.49 -27.79
N ALA A 201 16.43 3.76 -29.02
CA ALA A 201 17.85 3.66 -29.34
C ALA A 201 18.70 4.55 -28.43
N GLY A 202 19.64 3.96 -27.67
CA GLY A 202 20.51 4.65 -26.72
C GLY A 202 20.24 4.37 -25.24
N SER A 203 19.13 3.73 -24.90
CA SER A 203 18.89 3.22 -23.53
C SER A 203 19.65 1.92 -23.27
N LYS A 204 20.14 1.70 -22.05
CA LYS A 204 20.72 0.41 -21.63
C LYS A 204 19.72 -0.72 -21.89
N GLU A 205 20.20 -1.81 -22.49
CA GLU A 205 19.42 -3.05 -22.56
C GLU A 205 18.97 -3.45 -21.16
N CYS A 206 17.66 -3.63 -20.98
CA CYS A 206 17.06 -4.07 -19.74
C CYS A 206 16.59 -5.52 -19.93
N LEU A 207 16.97 -6.40 -19.01
CA LEU A 207 16.44 -7.75 -18.93
C LEU A 207 15.52 -7.81 -17.71
N VAL A 208 14.26 -8.18 -17.94
CA VAL A 208 13.24 -8.27 -16.92
C VAL A 208 12.99 -9.75 -16.65
N GLU A 209 13.21 -10.16 -15.41
CA GLU A 209 12.85 -11.50 -14.95
C GLU A 209 11.45 -11.46 -14.34
N THR A 210 10.59 -12.37 -14.80
CA THR A 210 9.23 -12.54 -14.28
C THR A 210 9.10 -13.93 -13.71
N THR A 211 8.83 -14.03 -12.40
CA THR A 211 8.49 -15.29 -11.76
C THR A 211 6.98 -15.49 -11.86
N ILE A 212 6.53 -16.58 -12.47
CA ILE A 212 5.13 -16.93 -12.65
C ILE A 212 4.84 -18.29 -12.02
N GLY A 213 3.69 -18.42 -11.34
CA GLY A 213 3.32 -19.67 -10.70
C GLY A 213 1.85 -19.71 -10.29
N PHE A 214 1.42 -20.85 -9.74
CA PHE A 214 0.09 -20.99 -9.14
C PHE A 214 0.12 -20.58 -7.67
N ILE A 215 -0.83 -19.78 -7.21
CA ILE A 215 -0.92 -19.47 -5.78
C ILE A 215 -1.38 -20.72 -4.99
N LYS A 216 -0.84 -20.93 -3.78
CA LYS A 216 -1.19 -22.09 -2.94
C LYS A 216 -2.66 -22.12 -2.49
N GLU A 217 -3.29 -20.96 -2.40
CA GLU A 217 -4.68 -20.84 -1.94
C GLU A 217 -5.64 -21.38 -3.02
N THR A 218 -6.37 -22.46 -2.69
CA THR A 218 -7.42 -23.03 -3.53
C THR A 218 -8.79 -22.90 -2.84
N PRO A 219 -9.91 -22.68 -3.57
CA PRO A 219 -10.06 -22.49 -5.01
C PRO A 219 -10.78 -21.17 -5.37
N THR A 220 -10.10 -20.11 -5.80
CA THR A 220 -10.80 -18.89 -6.31
C THR A 220 -10.00 -18.05 -7.30
N ASN A 221 -10.73 -17.22 -8.08
CA ASN A 221 -10.38 -16.37 -9.23
C ASN A 221 -9.24 -15.33 -9.04
N VAL A 222 -8.34 -15.50 -8.08
CA VAL A 222 -7.21 -14.59 -7.89
C VAL A 222 -6.15 -14.90 -8.93
N SER A 223 -5.88 -13.94 -9.80
CA SER A 223 -4.85 -14.01 -10.83
C SER A 223 -4.33 -12.62 -11.15
N GLY A 224 -3.14 -12.55 -11.74
CA GLY A 224 -2.54 -11.30 -12.18
C GLY A 224 -1.09 -11.13 -11.75
N PHE A 225 -0.51 -10.00 -12.13
CA PHE A 225 0.89 -9.70 -11.90
C PHE A 225 1.07 -8.65 -10.81
N ASN A 226 1.98 -8.89 -9.87
CA ASN A 226 2.46 -7.91 -8.91
C ASN A 226 3.70 -7.24 -9.51
N VAL A 227 3.54 -5.98 -9.87
CA VAL A 227 4.54 -5.23 -10.63
C VAL A 227 5.18 -4.19 -9.73
N TYR A 228 6.50 -4.28 -9.62
CA TYR A 228 7.35 -3.37 -8.84
C TYR A 228 8.09 -2.41 -9.76
N HIS A 229 8.51 -1.28 -9.22
CA HIS A 229 9.44 -0.33 -9.83
C HIS A 229 10.40 0.15 -8.75
N LYS A 230 11.71 -0.01 -8.96
CA LYS A 230 12.76 0.35 -8.01
C LYS A 230 12.47 -0.18 -6.60
N ASN A 231 12.23 -1.48 -6.50
CA ASN A 231 11.87 -2.20 -5.29
C ASN A 231 10.48 -1.86 -4.69
N ARG A 232 9.70 -0.91 -5.22
CA ARG A 232 8.38 -0.50 -4.69
C ARG A 232 7.24 -1.10 -5.51
N LEU A 233 6.27 -1.72 -4.85
CA LEU A 233 5.05 -2.24 -5.50
C LEU A 233 4.30 -1.05 -6.12
N ILE A 234 4.02 -1.11 -7.43
CA ILE A 234 3.21 -0.10 -8.12
C ILE A 234 1.81 -0.62 -8.35
N ARG A 235 1.70 -1.87 -8.80
CA ARG A 235 0.41 -2.48 -9.14
C ARG A 235 0.33 -3.89 -8.59
N SER A 236 -0.61 -4.13 -7.69
CA SER A 236 -0.93 -5.46 -7.17
C SER A 236 -1.97 -6.15 -8.07
N PHE A 237 -1.81 -7.46 -8.27
CA PHE A 237 -2.74 -8.30 -9.06
C PHE A 237 -3.23 -7.64 -10.36
N TRP A 238 -2.31 -7.11 -11.17
CA TRP A 238 -2.63 -6.59 -12.48
C TRP A 238 -3.23 -7.71 -13.34
N LYS A 239 -4.55 -7.68 -13.47
CA LYS A 239 -5.31 -8.55 -14.35
C LYS A 239 -5.02 -8.17 -15.80
N VAL A 240 -4.33 -9.07 -16.50
CA VAL A 240 -4.03 -8.91 -17.93
C VAL A 240 -4.99 -9.69 -18.82
N LYS A 241 -5.85 -10.53 -18.25
CA LYS A 241 -6.88 -11.31 -18.94
C LYS A 241 -8.26 -10.75 -18.61
N SER A 242 -9.21 -10.94 -19.53
CA SER A 242 -10.61 -10.56 -19.32
C SER A 242 -11.24 -11.34 -18.17
N ASP A 243 -12.09 -10.66 -17.40
CA ASP A 243 -12.87 -11.31 -16.33
C ASP A 243 -13.74 -12.44 -16.91
N GLY A 244 -13.76 -13.60 -16.23
CA GLY A 244 -14.48 -14.80 -16.66
C GLY A 244 -13.68 -15.79 -17.52
N SER A 245 -12.44 -15.46 -17.90
CA SER A 245 -11.52 -16.42 -18.53
C SER A 245 -11.10 -17.51 -17.53
N VAL A 246 -11.33 -18.78 -17.84
CA VAL A 246 -10.79 -19.92 -17.06
C VAL A 246 -9.26 -20.01 -17.21
N ILE A 247 -8.75 -19.58 -18.37
CA ILE A 247 -7.31 -19.59 -18.68
C ILE A 247 -6.61 -18.57 -17.78
N GLY A 248 -5.63 -19.05 -17.01
CA GLY A 248 -4.82 -18.22 -16.11
C GLY A 248 -5.39 -18.04 -14.71
N ASN A 249 -6.50 -18.72 -14.37
CA ASN A 249 -7.04 -18.68 -13.01
C ASN A 249 -6.04 -19.27 -12.00
N GLY A 250 -5.79 -18.56 -10.90
CA GLY A 250 -4.77 -18.93 -9.92
C GLY A 250 -3.33 -18.60 -10.34
N VAL A 251 -3.11 -18.16 -11.58
CA VAL A 251 -1.77 -17.78 -12.05
C VAL A 251 -1.43 -16.38 -11.55
N VAL A 252 -0.37 -16.32 -10.75
CA VAL A 252 0.19 -15.09 -10.20
C VAL A 252 1.60 -14.92 -10.73
N GLY A 253 1.95 -13.69 -11.09
CA GLY A 253 3.31 -13.34 -11.49
C GLY A 253 3.89 -12.21 -10.65
N VAL A 254 5.21 -12.13 -10.61
CA VAL A 254 5.98 -11.09 -9.93
C VAL A 254 7.07 -10.62 -10.86
N LEU A 255 7.18 -9.30 -11.05
CA LEU A 255 8.25 -8.68 -11.84
C LEU A 255 8.57 -7.27 -11.37
N GLU A 256 9.78 -6.83 -11.69
CA GLU A 256 10.26 -5.46 -11.52
C GLU A 256 10.39 -4.80 -12.91
N ALA A 257 9.65 -3.71 -13.13
CA ALA A 257 9.50 -3.03 -14.42
C ALA A 257 10.09 -1.61 -14.38
N ASP A 258 11.41 -1.52 -14.19
CA ASP A 258 12.13 -0.24 -14.07
C ASP A 258 12.19 0.58 -15.37
N PHE A 259 11.83 -0.03 -16.49
CA PHE A 259 11.82 0.60 -17.81
C PHE A 259 10.50 1.34 -18.14
N ILE A 260 9.54 1.34 -17.21
CA ILE A 260 8.28 2.09 -17.32
C ILE A 260 8.16 3.01 -16.12
N GLU A 261 7.77 4.26 -16.36
CA GLU A 261 7.55 5.24 -15.31
C GLU A 261 6.18 5.06 -14.64
N PRO A 262 6.12 5.06 -13.30
CA PRO A 262 4.86 5.12 -12.56
C PRO A 262 4.08 6.40 -12.85
N ALA A 263 2.76 6.34 -12.76
CA ALA A 263 1.89 7.52 -12.76
C ALA A 263 2.11 8.38 -11.50
N HIS A 264 1.53 9.59 -11.50
CA HIS A 264 1.70 10.58 -10.42
C HIS A 264 1.40 10.03 -9.01
N ASP A 265 0.37 9.20 -8.86
CA ASP A 265 -0.04 8.59 -7.58
C ASP A 265 0.74 7.33 -7.19
N LYS A 266 1.59 6.83 -8.11
CA LYS A 266 2.37 5.58 -7.99
C LYS A 266 1.49 4.34 -7.72
N GLN A 267 0.25 4.33 -8.20
CA GLN A 267 -0.67 3.17 -8.14
C GLN A 267 -0.93 2.53 -9.52
N ASP A 268 -0.48 3.18 -10.60
CA ASP A 268 -0.43 2.60 -11.94
C ASP A 268 0.82 3.12 -12.67
N PHE A 269 1.00 2.71 -13.92
CA PHE A 269 2.05 3.20 -14.81
C PHE A 269 1.48 4.18 -15.84
N GLU A 270 2.35 5.04 -16.37
CA GLU A 270 2.00 5.89 -17.50
C GLU A 270 1.58 5.05 -18.72
N ARG A 271 0.53 5.51 -19.43
CA ARG A 271 -0.04 4.83 -20.60
C ARG A 271 0.82 5.02 -21.85
N SER A 272 2.03 4.49 -21.82
CA SER A 272 3.01 4.54 -22.91
C SER A 272 2.94 3.32 -23.84
N SER A 273 3.65 3.36 -24.98
CA SER A 273 3.81 2.18 -25.84
C SER A 273 4.53 1.02 -25.14
N LEU A 274 5.43 1.32 -24.19
CA LEU A 274 6.12 0.30 -23.38
C LEU A 274 5.15 -0.39 -22.44
N PHE A 275 4.23 0.35 -21.82
CA PHE A 275 3.14 -0.21 -21.01
C PHE A 275 2.28 -1.20 -21.80
N VAL A 276 1.83 -0.82 -22.99
CA VAL A 276 1.01 -1.70 -23.85
C VAL A 276 1.78 -2.95 -24.28
N ARG A 277 3.07 -2.81 -24.62
CA ARG A 277 3.94 -3.95 -24.96
C ARG A 277 4.14 -4.89 -23.78
N LEU A 278 4.36 -4.36 -22.58
CA LEU A 278 4.46 -5.15 -21.37
C LEU A 278 3.14 -5.90 -21.11
N GLU A 279 2.00 -5.21 -21.15
CA GLU A 279 0.70 -5.85 -20.94
C GLU A 279 0.48 -7.02 -21.92
N ASN A 280 0.80 -6.82 -23.20
CA ASN A 280 0.71 -7.87 -24.21
C ASN A 280 1.68 -9.03 -23.94
N ARG A 281 2.91 -8.75 -23.48
CA ARG A 281 3.86 -9.81 -23.10
C ARG A 281 3.35 -10.58 -21.89
N LEU A 282 2.82 -9.93 -20.86
CA LEU A 282 2.25 -10.59 -19.69
C LEU A 282 1.08 -11.52 -20.08
N LYS A 283 0.21 -11.08 -21.01
CA LYS A 283 -0.85 -11.94 -21.59
C LYS A 283 -0.28 -13.21 -22.23
N GLN A 284 0.79 -13.07 -23.01
CA GLN A 284 1.48 -14.21 -23.63
C GLN A 284 2.12 -15.13 -22.60
N MET A 285 2.80 -14.58 -21.58
CA MET A 285 3.43 -15.36 -20.52
C MET A 285 2.41 -16.25 -19.78
N VAL A 286 1.22 -15.72 -19.47
CA VAL A 286 0.13 -16.51 -18.85
C VAL A 286 -0.30 -17.65 -19.77
N HIS A 287 -0.47 -17.37 -21.06
CA HIS A 287 -0.89 -18.39 -22.02
C HIS A 287 0.18 -19.48 -22.21
N GLU A 288 1.45 -19.09 -22.35
CA GLU A 288 2.60 -19.99 -22.43
C GLU A 288 2.70 -20.87 -21.18
N TYR A 289 2.54 -20.29 -19.99
CA TYR A 289 2.60 -21.02 -18.73
C TYR A 289 1.41 -21.98 -18.55
N TRP A 290 0.19 -21.53 -18.86
CA TRP A 290 -1.02 -22.33 -18.74
C TRP A 290 -1.07 -23.51 -19.72
N SER A 291 -0.43 -23.39 -20.88
CA SER A 291 -0.42 -24.43 -21.92
C SER A 291 0.58 -25.56 -21.65
N VAL A 292 1.44 -25.42 -20.63
CA VAL A 292 2.38 -26.49 -20.23
C VAL A 292 1.61 -27.60 -19.49
N PRO A 293 1.93 -28.89 -19.68
CA PRO A 293 1.21 -30.04 -19.10
C PRO A 293 1.10 -30.12 -17.57
N TYR A 294 1.59 -29.14 -16.80
CA TYR A 294 1.27 -29.01 -15.36
C TYR A 294 -0.24 -28.92 -15.09
N HIS A 295 -1.02 -28.44 -16.06
CA HIS A 295 -2.49 -28.45 -16.01
C HIS A 295 -3.06 -29.88 -15.85
N ASN A 296 -2.45 -30.88 -16.48
CA ASN A 296 -2.92 -32.27 -16.38
C ASN A 296 -2.60 -32.87 -14.99
N LEU A 297 -1.50 -32.48 -14.35
CA LEU A 297 -1.14 -32.95 -13.00
C LEU A 297 -2.01 -32.32 -11.89
N LEU A 298 -2.36 -31.04 -12.01
CA LEU A 298 -3.28 -30.38 -11.07
C LEU A 298 -4.73 -30.84 -11.26
N LEU A 299 -5.16 -31.12 -12.50
CA LEU A 299 -6.45 -31.74 -12.77
C LEU A 299 -6.50 -33.21 -12.30
N ASP A 300 -5.43 -33.99 -12.40
CA ASP A 300 -5.41 -35.37 -11.89
C ASP A 300 -5.47 -35.41 -10.35
N CYS A 301 -4.84 -34.45 -9.65
CA CYS A 301 -4.98 -34.33 -8.19
C CYS A 301 -6.34 -33.76 -7.75
N HIS A 302 -6.97 -32.87 -8.52
CA HIS A 302 -8.31 -32.33 -8.20
C HIS A 302 -9.48 -33.18 -8.70
N SER A 303 -9.28 -34.06 -9.69
CA SER A 303 -10.30 -35.03 -10.13
C SER A 303 -10.66 -36.03 -9.04
N ILE A 304 -9.81 -36.22 -8.03
CA ILE A 304 -10.11 -37.03 -6.84
C ILE A 304 -11.13 -36.33 -5.92
N PHE A 305 -11.18 -34.99 -5.90
CA PHE A 305 -12.09 -34.23 -5.03
C PHE A 305 -13.43 -33.85 -5.68
N ILE A 306 -13.47 -33.64 -7.00
CA ILE A 306 -14.73 -33.28 -7.68
C ILE A 306 -15.63 -34.50 -7.89
N VAL A 307 -15.07 -35.71 -8.05
CA VAL A 307 -15.87 -36.93 -8.25
C VAL A 307 -16.61 -37.37 -6.97
N GLN A 308 -16.14 -37.02 -5.76
CA GLN A 308 -16.84 -37.38 -4.52
C GLN A 308 -18.10 -36.55 -4.23
N ASN A 309 -18.30 -35.39 -4.86
CA ASN A 309 -19.47 -34.53 -4.62
C ASN A 309 -20.54 -34.57 -5.71
N CYS A 310 -20.40 -35.42 -6.75
CA CYS A 310 -21.41 -35.61 -7.79
C CYS A 310 -22.13 -36.97 -7.75
N SER A 311 -21.89 -37.82 -6.74
CA SER A 311 -22.56 -39.11 -6.58
C SER A 311 -23.37 -39.21 -5.28
N SER A 312 -24.44 -38.42 -5.17
CA SER A 312 -25.55 -38.69 -4.24
C SER A 312 -26.82 -37.96 -4.70
N GLY A 313 -27.36 -38.41 -5.85
CA GLY A 313 -28.58 -37.82 -6.41
C GLY A 313 -29.29 -38.66 -7.46
N PHE A 314 -29.18 -39.99 -7.42
CA PHE A 314 -30.05 -40.87 -8.20
C PHE A 314 -31.07 -41.55 -7.27
N SER A 315 -32.24 -40.92 -7.15
CA SER A 315 -33.44 -41.57 -6.62
C SER A 315 -34.06 -42.41 -7.74
N ILE A 316 -33.90 -43.73 -7.65
CA ILE A 316 -34.62 -44.69 -8.49
C ILE A 316 -36.05 -44.78 -7.94
N ARG A 317 -36.99 -44.10 -8.59
CA ARG A 317 -38.43 -44.35 -8.44
C ARG A 317 -38.78 -45.60 -9.26
N GLY A 318 -38.85 -46.75 -8.60
CA GLY A 318 -39.53 -47.93 -9.12
C GLY A 318 -41.04 -47.71 -9.08
N LYS A 319 -41.70 -47.81 -10.24
CA LYS A 319 -43.16 -47.90 -10.37
C LYS A 319 -43.54 -49.33 -10.77
N ARG A 320 -44.55 -49.84 -10.05
CA ARG A 320 -45.32 -51.08 -10.19
C ARG A 320 -44.73 -52.32 -9.56
#